data_AF-A0A5J4PFP8-F1
#
_entry.id   AF-A0A5J4PFP8-F1
#
_cell.length_a   1.000
_cell.length_b   1.000
_cell.length_c   1.000
_cell.angle_alpha   90.00
_cell.angle_beta   90.00
_cell.angle_gamma   90.00
#
_symmetry.space_group_name_H-M   'P 1'
#
loop_
_entity.id
_entity.type
_entity.pdbx_description
1 polymer ?
#
loop_
_entity_poly.entity_id
_entity_poly.type
_entity_poly.pdbx_seq_one_letter_code
_entity_poly.pdbx_strand_id
1 'polypeptide(L)'
;MLPRNGIRLFSYIPYKDLSSQKGWLLNDNRIIENIKRIEEVENSLGKAYKIRNGIATLSNDTYIFKPIGETQDCFLFENKGGKKYEIEKVICRDIIKPNILKYEYEIESVKEKLIYPYTNGISPFSLMNEKHLKSNFPKAYKYLLDNKEELQKRDKGNGNYGAWYAFGRTQALKNNGFKLLFPYMAKKPHFVFTDQKDMLIYCGYAIFNESQEELKILKCILESKVFEYYMANTSKPYSAGYFSYAKNYVKNFGIYELSEQDKY
;
A
#
# COMPACT_ATOMS: atom_id res chain seq x y z
N MET A 1 35.68 45.76 -21.62
CA MET A 1 35.95 44.61 -20.74
C MET A 1 34.77 44.48 -19.78
N LEU A 2 33.95 43.43 -19.94
CA LEU A 2 32.86 43.12 -19.02
C LEU A 2 33.42 42.33 -17.83
N PRO A 3 32.91 42.52 -16.61
CA PRO A 3 33.39 41.78 -15.45
C PRO A 3 33.03 40.29 -15.61
N ARG A 4 34.02 39.42 -15.36
CA ARG A 4 33.80 37.98 -15.23
C ARG A 4 32.91 37.75 -14.02
N ASN A 5 31.61 37.57 -14.23
CA ASN A 5 30.71 36.99 -13.24
C ASN A 5 31.09 35.53 -13.03
N GLY A 6 32.14 35.31 -12.24
CA GLY A 6 32.66 34.00 -11.88
C GLY A 6 31.90 33.44 -10.70
N ILE A 7 30.82 32.70 -10.97
CA ILE A 7 30.41 31.57 -10.13
C ILE A 7 29.90 30.46 -11.05
N ARG A 8 30.78 29.52 -11.41
CA ARG A 8 30.37 28.22 -11.96
C ARG A 8 30.11 27.28 -10.77
N LEU A 9 28.90 27.32 -10.22
CA LEU A 9 28.42 26.34 -9.23
C LEU A 9 27.96 25.07 -9.95
N PHE A 10 28.91 24.27 -10.43
CA PHE A 10 28.61 22.93 -10.93
C PHE A 10 29.27 21.90 -10.02
N SER A 11 28.48 20.94 -9.54
CA SER A 11 29.00 19.79 -8.79
C SER A 11 29.42 18.70 -9.76
N TYR A 12 30.65 18.21 -9.60
CA TYR A 12 31.17 17.10 -10.40
C TYR A 12 30.83 15.76 -9.74
N ILE A 13 30.13 14.90 -10.48
CA ILE A 13 29.80 13.54 -10.06
C ILE A 13 30.50 12.56 -11.02
N PRO A 14 31.42 11.70 -10.53
CA PRO A 14 32.07 10.70 -11.37
C PRO A 14 31.05 9.73 -11.98
N TYR A 15 31.18 9.41 -13.27
CA TYR A 15 30.27 8.45 -13.93
C TYR A 15 30.27 7.07 -13.26
N LYS A 16 31.42 6.63 -12.72
CA LYS A 16 31.55 5.37 -11.97
C LYS A 16 30.68 5.30 -10.70
N ASP A 17 30.24 6.45 -10.18
CA ASP A 17 29.38 6.56 -9.01
C ASP A 17 27.88 6.56 -9.37
N LEU A 18 27.55 6.58 -10.67
CA LEU A 18 26.18 6.51 -11.17
C LEU A 18 25.77 5.07 -11.46
N SER A 19 24.49 4.74 -11.21
CA SER A 19 23.94 3.42 -11.49
C SER A 19 22.67 3.53 -12.33
N SER A 20 22.69 3.00 -13.55
CA SER A 20 21.46 2.91 -14.37
C SER A 20 20.42 1.97 -13.77
N GLN A 21 20.84 1.01 -12.93
CA GLN A 21 19.94 0.06 -12.26
C GLN A 21 19.30 0.64 -11.01
N LYS A 22 20.05 1.39 -10.19
CA LYS A 22 19.52 2.03 -8.96
C LYS A 22 18.90 3.41 -9.23
N GLY A 23 19.21 4.02 -10.37
CA GLY A 23 18.89 5.40 -10.69
C GLY A 23 20.07 6.33 -10.43
N TRP A 24 20.06 7.49 -11.08
CA TRP A 24 21.11 8.49 -10.93
C TRP A 24 20.73 9.46 -9.80
N LEU A 25 21.52 9.44 -8.71
CA LEU A 25 21.40 10.42 -7.63
C LEU A 25 22.16 11.69 -8.03
N LEU A 26 21.48 12.60 -8.72
CA LEU A 26 22.05 13.87 -9.17
C LEU A 26 21.80 14.94 -8.10
N ASN A 27 22.75 15.13 -7.20
CA ASN A 27 22.63 16.08 -6.10
C ASN A 27 24.01 16.65 -5.68
N ASP A 28 24.06 17.52 -4.67
CA ASP A 28 25.31 18.00 -4.10
C ASP A 28 26.15 16.84 -3.54
N ASN A 29 27.49 16.96 -3.63
CA ASN A 29 28.41 15.92 -3.19
C ASN A 29 28.23 15.54 -1.72
N ARG A 30 27.90 16.51 -0.84
CA ARG A 30 27.62 16.23 0.57
C ARG A 30 26.35 15.42 0.74
N ILE A 31 25.33 15.72 -0.06
CA ILE A 31 24.07 14.97 -0.03
C ILE A 31 24.31 13.54 -0.53
N ILE A 32 25.03 13.38 -1.64
CA ILE A 32 25.40 12.07 -2.17
C ILE A 32 26.15 11.25 -1.12
N GLU A 33 27.13 11.83 -0.43
CA GLU A 33 27.88 11.15 0.63
C GLU A 33 26.98 10.73 1.80
N ASN A 34 26.08 11.61 2.25
CA ASN A 34 25.12 11.29 3.31
C ASN A 34 24.20 10.13 2.90
N ILE A 35 23.68 10.15 1.66
CA ILE A 35 22.83 9.06 1.15
C ILE A 35 23.63 7.75 1.06
N LYS A 36 24.88 7.78 0.58
CA LYS A 36 25.76 6.61 0.55
C LYS A 36 25.91 6.01 1.96
N ARG A 37 26.21 6.83 2.98
CA ARG A 37 26.33 6.36 4.37
C ARG A 37 25.03 5.71 4.89
N ILE A 38 23.87 6.24 4.53
CA ILE A 38 22.57 5.67 4.89
C ILE A 38 22.35 4.31 4.19
N GLU A 39 22.74 4.16 2.92
CA GLU A 39 22.51 2.94 2.14
C GLU A 39 23.63 1.88 2.29
N GLU A 40 24.80 2.25 2.80
CA GLU A 40 25.99 1.39 2.95
C GLU A 40 25.86 0.34 4.07
N VAL A 41 24.82 0.43 4.90
CA VAL A 41 24.55 -0.59 5.91
C VAL A 41 24.19 -1.94 5.29
N GLU A 42 24.51 -3.01 6.00
CA GLU A 42 24.28 -4.38 5.53
C GLU A 42 22.79 -4.67 5.23
N ASN A 43 21.92 -4.21 6.14
CA ASN A 43 20.48 -4.46 6.12
C ASN A 43 19.69 -3.24 5.60
N SER A 44 19.28 -3.29 4.34
CA SER A 44 18.30 -2.35 3.78
C SER A 44 16.87 -2.74 4.18
N LEU A 45 15.97 -1.76 4.30
CA LEU A 45 14.54 -1.96 4.64
C LEU A 45 13.87 -3.06 3.81
N GLY A 46 14.12 -3.10 2.50
CA GLY A 46 13.51 -4.07 1.59
C GLY A 46 14.10 -5.49 1.66
N LYS A 47 15.28 -5.65 2.26
CA LYS A 47 15.86 -6.97 2.60
C LYS A 47 15.30 -7.45 3.95
N ALA A 48 15.26 -6.56 4.93
CA ALA A 48 14.82 -6.88 6.29
C ALA A 48 13.30 -7.13 6.39
N TYR A 49 12.49 -6.43 5.59
CA TYR A 49 11.03 -6.50 5.70
C TYR A 49 10.31 -6.78 4.39
N LYS A 50 9.17 -7.47 4.50
CA LYS A 50 8.27 -7.73 3.37
C LYS A 50 7.39 -6.51 3.10
N ILE A 51 7.82 -5.67 2.16
CA ILE A 51 7.02 -4.55 1.65
C ILE A 51 6.12 -5.01 0.50
N ARG A 52 4.80 -4.89 0.67
CA ARG A 52 3.79 -5.31 -0.32
C ARG A 52 2.83 -4.18 -0.68
N ASN A 53 2.37 -4.18 -1.92
CA ASN A 53 1.24 -3.37 -2.36
C ASN A 53 -0.07 -3.97 -1.87
N GLY A 54 -1.10 -3.12 -1.82
CA GLY A 54 -2.47 -3.58 -1.68
C GLY A 54 -3.03 -4.37 -2.86
N ILE A 55 -4.21 -4.94 -2.65
CA ILE A 55 -4.97 -5.67 -3.67
C ILE A 55 -5.36 -4.74 -4.82
N ALA A 56 -5.59 -5.33 -5.99
CA ALA A 56 -6.15 -4.61 -7.13
C ALA A 56 -7.35 -5.40 -7.68
N THR A 57 -8.54 -4.92 -7.33
CA THR A 57 -9.80 -5.48 -7.84
C THR A 57 -10.02 -5.17 -9.31
N LEU A 58 -9.39 -4.09 -9.80
CA LEU A 58 -9.66 -3.43 -11.08
C LEU A 58 -11.12 -2.91 -11.22
N SER A 59 -11.88 -2.85 -10.12
CA SER A 59 -13.21 -2.22 -10.04
C SER A 59 -13.54 -1.90 -8.57
N ASN A 60 -12.75 -1.01 -7.96
CA ASN A 60 -12.87 -0.71 -6.52
C ASN A 60 -14.29 -0.28 -6.14
N ASP A 61 -14.92 0.55 -6.97
CA ASP A 61 -16.28 1.04 -6.74
C ASP A 61 -17.34 -0.07 -6.69
N THR A 62 -17.10 -1.22 -7.33
CA THR A 62 -18.02 -2.36 -7.24
C THR A 62 -17.74 -3.15 -5.97
N TYR A 63 -16.49 -3.47 -5.67
CA TYR A 63 -16.17 -4.43 -4.61
C TYR A 63 -16.00 -3.82 -3.21
N ILE A 64 -15.68 -2.53 -3.11
CA ILE A 64 -15.35 -1.85 -1.85
C ILE A 64 -16.48 -0.87 -1.52
N PHE A 65 -16.99 -0.95 -0.30
CA PHE A 65 -18.07 -0.09 0.17
C PHE A 65 -17.94 0.23 1.65
N LYS A 66 -18.53 1.36 2.07
CA LYS A 66 -18.70 1.71 3.47
C LYS A 66 -20.13 1.36 3.90
N PRO A 67 -20.33 0.50 4.92
CA PRO A 67 -21.67 0.20 5.43
C PRO A 67 -22.34 1.45 5.98
N ILE A 68 -23.64 1.60 5.72
CA ILE A 68 -24.51 2.63 6.32
C ILE A 68 -25.38 2.07 7.46
N GLY A 69 -25.35 0.75 7.62
CA GLY A 69 -26.06 0.01 8.66
C GLY A 69 -25.75 -1.48 8.54
N GLU A 70 -26.24 -2.26 9.50
CA GLU A 70 -26.09 -3.71 9.49
C GLU A 70 -27.31 -4.41 10.10
N THR A 71 -27.57 -5.63 9.63
CA THR A 71 -28.42 -6.60 10.32
C THR A 71 -27.51 -7.61 11.03
N GLN A 72 -28.09 -8.67 11.61
CA GLN A 72 -27.32 -9.77 12.18
C GLN A 72 -26.31 -10.35 11.16
N ASP A 73 -26.77 -10.62 9.94
CA ASP A 73 -26.00 -11.38 8.95
C ASP A 73 -25.56 -10.56 7.73
N CYS A 74 -25.98 -9.30 7.59
CA CYS A 74 -25.68 -8.49 6.41
C CYS A 74 -25.18 -7.08 6.76
N PHE A 75 -24.34 -6.53 5.89
CA PHE A 75 -24.10 -5.09 5.79
C PHE A 75 -25.10 -4.46 4.83
N LEU A 76 -25.58 -3.27 5.15
CA LEU A 76 -26.35 -2.43 4.23
C LEU A 76 -25.45 -1.32 3.70
N PHE A 77 -25.55 -1.03 2.40
CA PHE A 77 -24.90 0.13 1.81
C PHE A 77 -25.71 0.66 0.62
N GLU A 78 -25.38 1.87 0.21
CA GLU A 78 -25.94 2.52 -0.96
C GLU A 78 -24.85 2.68 -2.01
N ASN A 79 -25.09 2.23 -3.24
CA ASN A 79 -24.14 2.43 -4.32
C ASN A 79 -24.15 3.89 -4.81
N LYS A 80 -23.22 4.26 -5.70
CA LYS A 80 -23.15 5.63 -6.25
C LYS A 80 -24.42 6.07 -7.01
N GLY A 81 -25.26 5.13 -7.43
CA GLY A 81 -26.54 5.40 -8.11
C GLY A 81 -27.73 5.53 -7.16
N GLY A 82 -27.52 5.55 -5.84
CA GLY A 82 -28.59 5.65 -4.84
C GLY A 82 -29.35 4.35 -4.58
N LYS A 83 -28.96 3.24 -5.21
CA LYS A 83 -29.58 1.93 -5.01
C LYS A 83 -29.00 1.27 -3.76
N LYS A 84 -29.88 0.84 -2.87
CA LYS A 84 -29.52 0.14 -1.63
C LYS A 84 -29.32 -1.35 -1.89
N TYR A 85 -28.30 -1.88 -1.25
CA TYR A 85 -27.96 -3.30 -1.30
C TYR A 85 -27.67 -3.83 0.10
N GLU A 86 -27.91 -5.12 0.24
CA GLU A 86 -27.51 -5.91 1.40
C GLU A 86 -26.45 -6.93 0.94
N ILE A 87 -25.42 -7.13 1.75
CA ILE A 87 -24.35 -8.09 1.47
C ILE A 87 -24.09 -8.92 2.71
N GLU A 88 -24.05 -10.24 2.55
CA GLU A 88 -23.76 -11.17 3.64
C GLU A 88 -22.39 -10.88 4.28
N LYS A 89 -22.33 -10.75 5.61
CA LYS A 89 -21.07 -10.38 6.31
C LYS A 89 -19.94 -11.38 6.07
N VAL A 90 -20.28 -12.67 5.93
CA VAL A 90 -19.32 -13.78 5.80
C VAL A 90 -18.49 -13.73 4.52
N ILE A 91 -19.02 -13.16 3.42
CA ILE A 91 -18.26 -12.97 2.18
C ILE A 91 -17.43 -11.67 2.21
N CYS A 92 -17.57 -10.85 3.24
CA CYS A 92 -16.86 -9.59 3.35
C CYS A 92 -15.54 -9.75 4.12
N ARG A 93 -14.57 -8.92 3.75
CA ARG A 93 -13.35 -8.69 4.54
C ARG A 93 -13.17 -7.21 4.82
N ASP A 94 -12.49 -6.91 5.92
CA ASP A 94 -12.05 -5.56 6.20
C ASP A 94 -10.99 -5.12 5.19
N ILE A 95 -11.11 -3.90 4.72
CA ILE A 95 -10.16 -3.29 3.80
C ILE A 95 -9.95 -1.82 4.15
N ILE A 96 -8.73 -1.32 3.96
CA ILE A 96 -8.39 0.08 4.22
C ILE A 96 -7.54 0.67 3.11
N LYS A 97 -7.63 1.99 2.94
CA LYS A 97 -6.88 2.80 1.99
C LYS A 97 -5.76 3.57 2.70
N PRO A 98 -4.50 3.09 2.71
CA PRO A 98 -3.41 3.81 3.40
C PRO A 98 -3.19 5.24 2.88
N ASN A 99 -3.52 5.51 1.61
CA ASN A 99 -3.37 6.85 1.01
C ASN A 99 -4.12 7.98 1.72
N ILE A 100 -5.14 7.69 2.54
CA ILE A 100 -5.91 8.72 3.26
C ILE A 100 -5.64 8.71 4.77
N LEU A 101 -4.81 7.78 5.24
CA LEU A 101 -4.61 7.49 6.65
C LEU A 101 -3.35 8.19 7.16
N LYS A 102 -3.45 8.89 8.28
CA LYS A 102 -2.32 9.57 8.93
C LYS A 102 -2.01 9.00 10.30
N TYR A 103 -3.04 8.55 11.03
CA TYR A 103 -2.93 8.10 12.41
C TYR A 103 -3.71 6.81 12.65
N GLU A 104 -3.29 6.05 13.65
CA GLU A 104 -3.89 4.77 14.05
C GLU A 104 -5.36 4.92 14.46
N TYR A 105 -5.70 5.99 15.17
CA TYR A 105 -7.07 6.21 15.65
C TYR A 105 -8.08 6.42 14.51
N GLU A 106 -7.62 6.76 13.30
CA GLU A 106 -8.48 6.98 12.14
C GLU A 106 -8.96 5.66 11.53
N ILE A 107 -8.27 4.53 11.80
CA ILE A 107 -8.50 3.23 11.16
C ILE A 107 -9.99 2.86 11.18
N GLU A 108 -10.61 2.83 12.36
CA GLU A 108 -12.01 2.38 12.47
C GLU A 108 -12.99 3.30 11.74
N SER A 109 -12.68 4.60 11.63
CA SER A 109 -13.54 5.56 10.95
C SER A 109 -13.46 5.51 9.42
N VAL A 110 -12.33 5.07 8.88
CA VAL A 110 -12.07 5.02 7.42
C VAL A 110 -12.00 3.61 6.85
N LYS A 111 -12.06 2.58 7.70
CA LYS A 111 -12.15 1.19 7.28
C LYS A 111 -13.42 0.94 6.49
N GLU A 112 -13.30 0.12 5.47
CA GLU A 112 -14.34 -0.24 4.52
C GLU A 112 -14.52 -1.76 4.50
N LYS A 113 -15.55 -2.22 3.80
CA LYS A 113 -15.80 -3.65 3.56
C LYS A 113 -15.53 -3.97 2.09
N LEU A 114 -14.93 -5.13 1.87
CA LEU A 114 -14.64 -5.69 0.56
C LEU A 114 -15.50 -6.93 0.34
N ILE A 115 -16.27 -6.97 -0.73
CA ILE A 115 -16.88 -8.22 -1.22
C ILE A 115 -15.76 -9.11 -1.74
N TYR A 116 -15.51 -10.23 -1.07
CA TYR A 116 -14.36 -11.09 -1.28
C TYR A 116 -14.78 -12.49 -1.79
N PRO A 117 -14.95 -12.67 -3.13
CA PRO A 117 -15.50 -13.89 -3.73
C PRO A 117 -14.48 -15.04 -3.81
N TYR A 118 -13.67 -15.20 -2.77
CA TYR A 118 -12.63 -16.21 -2.67
C TYR A 118 -12.88 -17.06 -1.42
N THR A 119 -12.25 -18.23 -1.35
CA THR A 119 -12.25 -19.02 -0.13
C THR A 119 -11.61 -18.21 1.00
N ASN A 120 -12.45 -17.73 1.93
CA ASN A 120 -12.12 -16.76 2.97
C ASN A 120 -11.23 -17.38 4.06
N GLY A 121 -9.96 -17.65 3.72
CA GLY A 121 -9.01 -18.33 4.61
C GLY A 121 -9.06 -19.87 4.55
N ILE A 122 -10.00 -20.46 3.81
CA ILE A 122 -10.04 -21.92 3.61
C ILE A 122 -9.01 -22.33 2.54
N SER A 123 -8.11 -23.22 2.93
CA SER A 123 -7.14 -23.83 2.00
C SER A 123 -7.82 -24.94 1.18
N PRO A 124 -7.62 -25.01 -0.16
CA PRO A 124 -6.79 -24.11 -0.94
C PRO A 124 -7.46 -22.75 -1.19
N PHE A 125 -6.66 -21.69 -1.08
CA PHE A 125 -7.08 -20.35 -1.51
C PHE A 125 -7.44 -20.37 -2.99
N SER A 126 -8.72 -20.20 -3.31
CA SER A 126 -9.23 -20.28 -4.66
C SER A 126 -10.43 -19.34 -4.85
N LEU A 127 -10.70 -19.00 -6.11
CA LEU A 127 -11.91 -18.27 -6.47
C LEU A 127 -13.11 -19.19 -6.22
N MET A 128 -14.13 -18.65 -5.55
CA MET A 128 -15.36 -19.39 -5.28
C MET A 128 -16.09 -19.70 -6.58
N ASN A 129 -16.54 -20.95 -6.78
CA ASN A 129 -17.34 -21.31 -7.96
C ASN A 129 -18.66 -20.51 -7.97
N GLU A 130 -19.11 -20.07 -9.15
CA GLU A 130 -20.32 -19.28 -9.32
C GLU A 130 -21.57 -19.94 -8.73
N LYS A 131 -21.72 -21.27 -8.85
CA LYS A 131 -22.83 -22.01 -8.23
C LYS A 131 -22.79 -21.91 -6.70
N HIS A 132 -21.60 -22.01 -6.12
CA HIS A 132 -21.43 -21.90 -4.67
C HIS A 132 -21.67 -20.47 -4.18
N LEU A 133 -21.15 -19.47 -4.92
CA LEU A 133 -21.38 -18.05 -4.66
C LEU A 133 -22.89 -17.74 -4.70
N LYS A 134 -23.59 -18.15 -5.75
CA LYS A 134 -25.04 -17.95 -5.91
C LYS A 134 -25.86 -18.61 -4.80
N SER A 135 -25.48 -19.81 -4.36
CA SER A 135 -26.25 -20.55 -3.35
C SER A 135 -26.02 -20.07 -1.93
N ASN A 136 -24.78 -19.70 -1.57
CA ASN A 136 -24.42 -19.36 -0.19
C ASN A 136 -24.40 -17.86 0.08
N PHE A 137 -24.23 -17.05 -0.96
CA PHE A 137 -24.18 -15.59 -0.87
C PHE A 137 -25.08 -14.96 -1.96
N PRO A 138 -26.39 -15.28 -1.98
CA PRO A 138 -27.30 -14.84 -3.04
C PRO A 138 -27.40 -13.31 -3.17
N LYS A 139 -27.26 -12.55 -2.08
CA LYS A 139 -27.34 -11.08 -2.13
C LYS A 139 -26.07 -10.47 -2.73
N ALA A 140 -24.90 -10.93 -2.29
CA ALA A 140 -23.63 -10.58 -2.93
C ALA A 140 -23.60 -10.96 -4.41
N TYR A 141 -24.06 -12.18 -4.75
CA TYR A 141 -24.15 -12.63 -6.14
C TYR A 141 -25.06 -11.72 -6.98
N LYS A 142 -26.25 -11.39 -6.47
CA LYS A 142 -27.18 -10.48 -7.15
C LYS A 142 -26.56 -9.10 -7.37
N TYR A 143 -25.91 -8.54 -6.37
CA TYR A 143 -25.22 -7.25 -6.50
C TYR A 143 -24.10 -7.30 -7.56
N LEU A 144 -23.25 -8.33 -7.54
CA LEU A 144 -22.19 -8.48 -8.55
C LEU A 144 -22.80 -8.65 -9.95
N LEU A 145 -23.89 -9.41 -10.07
CA LEU A 145 -24.59 -9.62 -11.33
C LEU A 145 -25.17 -8.33 -11.90
N ASP A 146 -25.78 -7.50 -11.05
CA ASP A 146 -26.28 -6.16 -11.42
C ASP A 146 -25.16 -5.26 -11.97
N ASN A 147 -23.90 -5.50 -11.57
CA ASN A 147 -22.73 -4.73 -12.02
C ASN A 147 -21.90 -5.48 -13.09
N LYS A 148 -22.37 -6.62 -13.60
CA LYS A 148 -21.58 -7.50 -14.47
C LYS A 148 -21.05 -6.80 -15.72
N GLU A 149 -21.85 -5.93 -16.34
CA GLU A 149 -21.43 -5.17 -17.52
C GLU A 149 -20.21 -4.28 -17.22
N GLU A 150 -20.22 -3.57 -16.09
CA GLU A 150 -19.08 -2.76 -15.65
C GLU A 150 -17.85 -3.63 -15.32
N LEU A 151 -18.07 -4.79 -14.70
CA LEU A 151 -17.01 -5.75 -14.41
C LEU A 151 -16.37 -6.31 -15.70
N GLN A 152 -17.13 -6.44 -16.78
CA GLN A 152 -16.62 -6.92 -18.07
C GLN A 152 -15.84 -5.84 -18.83
N LYS A 153 -16.06 -4.55 -18.58
CA LYS A 153 -15.31 -3.44 -19.21
C LYS A 153 -13.86 -3.32 -18.71
N ARG A 154 -13.50 -4.01 -17.62
CA ARG A 154 -12.13 -4.03 -17.08
C ARG A 154 -11.10 -4.47 -18.12
N ASP A 155 -9.88 -3.94 -18.00
CA ASP A 155 -8.80 -4.12 -18.98
C ASP A 155 -9.25 -3.87 -20.43
N LYS A 156 -10.11 -2.84 -20.62
CA LYS A 156 -10.69 -2.47 -21.91
C LYS A 156 -11.48 -3.62 -22.58
N GLY A 157 -12.12 -4.46 -21.78
CA GLY A 157 -12.88 -5.62 -22.26
C GLY A 157 -12.06 -6.88 -22.50
N ASN A 158 -10.74 -6.84 -22.31
CA ASN A 158 -9.84 -7.96 -22.64
C ASN A 158 -9.39 -8.77 -21.41
N GLY A 159 -10.00 -8.53 -20.25
CA GLY A 159 -9.64 -9.19 -19.01
C GLY A 159 -10.00 -10.67 -19.00
N ASN A 160 -9.01 -11.55 -18.83
CA ASN A 160 -9.23 -12.97 -18.55
C ASN A 160 -8.85 -13.29 -17.10
N TYR A 161 -9.86 -13.35 -16.22
CA TYR A 161 -9.67 -13.54 -14.78
C TYR A 161 -10.19 -14.90 -14.28
N GLY A 162 -10.51 -15.84 -15.18
CA GLY A 162 -11.14 -17.12 -14.85
C GLY A 162 -12.65 -17.04 -14.60
N ALA A 163 -13.15 -15.99 -13.94
CA ALA A 163 -14.59 -15.68 -13.88
C ALA A 163 -14.85 -14.17 -13.89
N TRP A 164 -16.06 -13.78 -14.29
CA TRP A 164 -16.45 -12.38 -14.46
C TRP A 164 -16.45 -11.57 -13.15
N TYR A 165 -16.64 -12.25 -12.00
CA TYR A 165 -16.61 -11.67 -10.66
C TYR A 165 -15.25 -11.80 -9.95
N ALA A 166 -14.21 -12.30 -10.62
CA ALA A 166 -12.87 -12.34 -10.05
C ALA A 166 -12.23 -10.93 -10.04
N PHE A 167 -11.34 -10.69 -9.08
CA PHE A 167 -10.47 -9.53 -9.08
C PHE A 167 -9.43 -9.61 -10.20
N GLY A 168 -8.98 -8.46 -10.67
CA GLY A 168 -7.96 -8.40 -11.71
C GLY A 168 -6.58 -8.91 -11.31
N ARG A 169 -6.26 -8.97 -10.02
CA ARG A 169 -4.95 -9.41 -9.50
C ARG A 169 -5.08 -10.19 -8.20
N THR A 170 -4.29 -11.26 -8.06
CA THR A 170 -4.40 -12.21 -6.94
C THR A 170 -3.22 -12.20 -5.96
N GLN A 171 -2.13 -11.49 -6.27
CA GLN A 171 -0.85 -11.60 -5.55
C GLN A 171 -0.94 -11.16 -4.09
N ALA A 172 -1.81 -10.17 -3.78
CA ALA A 172 -1.94 -9.59 -2.44
C ALA A 172 -3.09 -10.20 -1.61
N LEU A 173 -3.87 -11.13 -2.18
CA LEU A 173 -5.07 -11.68 -1.52
C LEU A 173 -4.75 -12.55 -0.30
N LYS A 174 -3.55 -13.14 -0.29
CA LYS A 174 -3.02 -13.95 0.82
C LYS A 174 -2.23 -13.14 1.85
N ASN A 175 -2.20 -11.81 1.74
CA ASN A 175 -1.48 -11.00 2.72
C ASN A 175 -2.17 -11.12 4.09
N ASN A 176 -1.38 -11.40 5.11
CA ASN A 176 -1.81 -11.57 6.49
C ASN A 176 -0.62 -11.21 7.40
N GLY A 177 -0.89 -10.78 8.62
CA GLY A 177 0.13 -10.45 9.63
C GLY A 177 0.01 -9.01 10.12
N PHE A 178 0.75 -8.67 11.18
CA PHE A 178 0.84 -7.29 11.63
C PHE A 178 1.50 -6.44 10.55
N LYS A 179 1.08 -5.19 10.45
CA LYS A 179 1.50 -4.35 9.34
C LYS A 179 1.63 -2.88 9.71
N LEU A 180 2.60 -2.23 9.07
CA LEU A 180 2.77 -0.80 9.07
C LEU A 180 2.35 -0.24 7.71
N LEU A 181 1.28 0.55 7.69
CA LEU A 181 0.63 1.10 6.51
C LEU A 181 1.27 2.42 6.12
N PHE A 182 1.44 2.66 4.82
CA PHE A 182 1.92 3.96 4.34
C PHE A 182 1.42 4.27 2.92
N PRO A 183 1.24 5.56 2.58
CA PRO A 183 0.68 5.97 1.31
C PRO A 183 1.68 5.81 0.16
N TYR A 184 1.19 5.93 -1.07
CA TYR A 184 2.04 6.03 -2.27
C TYR A 184 2.81 7.33 -2.35
N MET A 185 2.29 8.40 -1.74
CA MET A 185 2.90 9.71 -1.78
C MET A 185 2.60 10.46 -0.49
N ALA A 186 3.56 11.23 0.00
CA ALA A 186 3.40 12.07 1.17
C ALA A 186 4.32 13.30 1.10
N LYS A 187 3.96 14.37 1.81
CA LYS A 187 4.85 15.52 2.04
C LYS A 187 5.91 15.24 3.10
N LYS A 188 5.51 14.49 4.12
CA LYS A 188 6.35 14.05 5.24
C LYS A 188 6.08 12.57 5.52
N PRO A 189 7.08 11.83 6.01
CA PRO A 189 6.88 10.44 6.40
C PRO A 189 5.77 10.34 7.45
N HIS A 190 4.86 9.41 7.24
CA HIS A 190 3.89 8.98 8.22
C HIS A 190 3.52 7.53 7.91
N PHE A 191 3.41 6.74 8.97
CA PHE A 191 3.25 5.31 8.92
C PHE A 191 2.25 4.91 9.99
N VAL A 192 1.34 4.00 9.71
CA VAL A 192 0.25 3.68 10.64
C VAL A 192 0.25 2.21 10.97
N PHE A 193 0.44 1.90 12.25
CA PHE A 193 0.47 0.52 12.73
C PHE A 193 -0.96 -0.05 12.84
N THR A 194 -1.12 -1.33 12.49
CA THR A 194 -2.36 -2.06 12.80
C THR A 194 -2.05 -3.52 13.13
N ASP A 195 -2.71 -4.00 14.17
CA ASP A 195 -2.66 -5.38 14.64
C ASP A 195 -3.72 -6.29 13.98
N GLN A 196 -4.65 -5.72 13.20
CA GLN A 196 -5.68 -6.45 12.45
C GLN A 196 -5.04 -7.24 11.31
N LYS A 197 -4.61 -8.48 11.60
CA LYS A 197 -3.79 -9.29 10.68
C LYS A 197 -4.44 -9.53 9.33
N ASP A 198 -5.74 -9.76 9.30
CA ASP A 198 -6.53 -10.14 8.13
C ASP A 198 -7.11 -8.94 7.35
N MET A 199 -7.02 -7.71 7.86
CA MET A 199 -7.46 -6.52 7.11
C MET A 199 -6.62 -6.36 5.83
N LEU A 200 -7.30 -6.31 4.67
CA LEU A 200 -6.65 -6.07 3.39
C LEU A 200 -6.36 -4.58 3.21
N ILE A 201 -5.49 -4.27 2.26
CA ILE A 201 -5.19 -2.88 1.90
C ILE A 201 -5.35 -2.68 0.40
N TYR A 202 -5.67 -1.47 -0.04
CA TYR A 202 -5.65 -1.04 -1.44
C TYR A 202 -5.14 0.38 -1.55
N CYS A 203 -4.60 0.78 -2.71
CA CYS A 203 -4.05 2.12 -2.92
C CYS A 203 -3.11 2.56 -1.79
N GLY A 204 -2.04 1.79 -1.58
CA GLY A 204 -1.02 2.02 -0.59
C GLY A 204 -0.10 0.82 -0.44
N TYR A 205 0.82 0.91 0.51
CA TYR A 205 1.74 -0.15 0.87
C TYR A 205 1.58 -0.59 2.32
N ALA A 206 2.08 -1.79 2.61
CA ALA A 206 2.24 -2.32 3.95
C ALA A 206 3.61 -2.97 4.11
N ILE A 207 4.25 -2.73 5.25
CA ILE A 207 5.42 -3.48 5.74
C ILE A 207 4.91 -4.53 6.72
N PHE A 208 5.22 -5.81 6.50
CA PHE A 208 4.77 -6.91 7.35
C PHE A 208 5.89 -7.43 8.25
N ASN A 209 5.55 -7.74 9.50
CA ASN A 209 6.37 -8.47 10.47
C ASN A 209 5.45 -9.18 11.48
N GLU A 210 5.92 -10.25 12.13
CA GLU A 210 5.16 -10.94 13.17
C GLU A 210 5.38 -10.34 14.58
N SER A 211 6.39 -9.50 14.77
CA SER A 211 6.61 -8.73 15.99
C SER A 211 5.96 -7.35 15.90
N GLN A 212 5.00 -7.06 16.79
CA GLN A 212 4.41 -5.72 16.90
C GLN A 212 5.43 -4.69 17.37
N GLU A 213 6.31 -5.09 18.29
CA GLU A 213 7.35 -4.24 18.85
C GLU A 213 8.31 -3.77 17.76
N GLU A 214 8.79 -4.70 16.91
CA GLU A 214 9.65 -4.35 15.77
C GLU A 214 8.97 -3.37 14.82
N LEU A 215 7.67 -3.53 14.54
CA LEU A 215 6.92 -2.59 13.69
C LEU A 215 6.77 -1.20 14.34
N LYS A 216 6.60 -1.13 15.65
CA LYS A 216 6.51 0.14 16.39
C LYS A 216 7.85 0.86 16.43
N ILE A 217 8.95 0.14 16.67
CA ILE A 217 10.31 0.67 16.56
C ILE A 217 10.58 1.15 15.14
N LEU A 218 10.24 0.34 14.14
CA LEU A 218 10.41 0.69 12.73
C LEU A 218 9.63 1.94 12.37
N LYS A 219 8.40 2.11 12.88
CA LYS A 219 7.63 3.35 12.71
C LYS A 219 8.41 4.58 13.20
N CYS A 220 9.02 4.53 14.39
CA CYS A 220 9.84 5.63 14.91
C CYS A 220 11.02 5.94 13.97
N ILE A 221 11.71 4.92 13.45
CA ILE A 221 12.81 5.08 12.50
C ILE A 221 12.33 5.74 11.20
N LEU A 222 11.22 5.25 10.63
CA LEU A 222 10.68 5.71 9.36
C LEU A 222 9.95 7.06 9.47
N GLU A 223 9.68 7.56 10.69
CA GLU A 223 9.16 8.91 10.93
C GLU A 223 10.25 9.88 11.41
N SER A 224 11.51 9.43 11.44
CA SER A 224 12.66 10.25 11.85
C SER A 224 13.04 11.30 10.81
N LYS A 225 13.81 12.30 11.25
CA LYS A 225 14.41 13.32 10.37
C LYS A 225 15.41 12.75 9.38
N VAL A 226 16.06 11.64 9.72
CA VAL A 226 16.98 10.95 8.81
C VAL A 226 16.20 10.35 7.65
N PHE A 227 15.07 9.70 7.92
CA PHE A 227 14.21 9.15 6.86
C PHE A 227 13.53 10.25 6.04
N GLU A 228 13.05 11.32 6.67
CA GLU A 228 12.53 12.51 5.96
C GLU A 228 13.58 13.10 5.01
N TYR A 229 14.82 13.28 5.48
CA TYR A 229 15.95 13.75 4.67
C TYR A 229 16.26 12.80 3.51
N TYR A 230 16.29 11.49 3.76
CA TYR A 230 16.54 10.49 2.73
C TYR A 230 15.49 10.57 1.63
N MET A 231 14.20 10.54 2.00
CA MET A 231 13.10 10.59 1.03
C MET A 231 13.09 11.89 0.21
N ALA A 232 13.40 13.03 0.84
CA ALA A 232 13.47 14.31 0.14
C ALA A 232 14.57 14.37 -0.95
N ASN A 233 15.63 13.57 -0.81
CA ASN A 233 16.80 13.62 -1.68
C ASN A 233 16.92 12.44 -2.66
N THR A 234 16.24 11.31 -2.39
CA THR A 234 16.31 10.11 -3.24
C THR A 234 15.02 9.82 -3.99
N SER A 235 13.90 10.38 -3.51
CA SER A 235 12.59 10.12 -4.09
C SER A 235 12.25 11.04 -5.25
N LYS A 236 11.37 10.57 -6.13
CA LYS A 236 10.76 11.41 -7.17
C LYS A 236 9.86 12.49 -6.52
N PRO A 237 10.14 13.78 -6.75
CA PRO A 237 9.29 14.86 -6.30
C PRO A 237 8.05 15.01 -7.19
N TYR A 238 6.98 15.54 -6.61
CA TYR A 238 5.72 15.91 -7.25
C TYR A 238 5.32 17.32 -6.82
N SER A 239 4.26 17.86 -7.44
CA SER A 239 3.72 19.18 -7.13
C SER A 239 3.34 19.33 -5.64
N ALA A 240 3.31 20.57 -5.17
CA ALA A 240 2.93 20.94 -3.80
C ALA A 240 3.77 20.30 -2.68
N GLY A 241 5.00 19.87 -2.99
CA GLY A 241 5.96 19.33 -2.02
C GLY A 241 5.72 17.86 -1.64
N TYR A 242 5.02 17.10 -2.48
CA TYR A 242 4.86 15.65 -2.29
C TYR A 242 6.05 14.87 -2.86
N PHE A 243 6.38 13.76 -2.23
CA PHE A 243 7.38 12.80 -2.71
C PHE A 243 6.74 11.43 -2.92
N SER A 244 7.31 10.63 -3.83
CA SER A 244 6.94 9.23 -3.99
C SER A 244 7.38 8.41 -2.78
N TYR A 245 6.51 7.56 -2.25
CA TYR A 245 6.86 6.53 -1.27
C TYR A 245 6.76 5.14 -1.92
N ALA A 246 6.86 5.06 -3.25
CA ALA A 246 6.89 3.80 -3.95
C ALA A 246 8.02 2.89 -3.43
N LYS A 247 7.78 1.57 -3.44
CA LYS A 247 8.69 0.55 -2.89
C LYS A 247 10.14 0.74 -3.34
N ASN A 248 10.37 1.14 -4.58
CA ASN A 248 11.71 1.34 -5.13
C ASN A 248 12.52 2.46 -4.45
N TYR A 249 11.85 3.45 -3.85
CA TYR A 249 12.50 4.55 -3.13
C TYR A 249 12.74 4.21 -1.66
N VAL A 250 11.80 3.53 -1.00
CA VAL A 250 11.95 3.21 0.44
C VAL A 250 12.85 2.00 0.71
N LYS A 251 12.93 1.04 -0.23
CA LYS A 251 13.54 -0.28 0.01
C LYS A 251 15.04 -0.24 0.32
N ASN A 252 15.76 0.78 -0.15
CA ASN A 252 17.21 0.88 0.01
C ASN A 252 17.61 1.63 1.28
N PHE A 253 16.66 2.25 1.98
CA PHE A 253 16.95 2.92 3.24
C PHE A 253 17.57 1.94 4.23
N GLY A 254 18.67 2.34 4.85
CA GLY A 254 19.39 1.51 5.81
C GLY A 254 18.65 1.34 7.13
N ILE A 255 18.60 0.10 7.63
CA ILE A 255 18.09 -0.23 8.95
C ILE A 255 19.23 -0.80 9.77
N TYR A 256 19.57 -0.11 10.85
CA TYR A 256 20.54 -0.57 11.83
C TYR A 256 19.87 -1.54 12.81
N GLU A 257 20.61 -2.56 13.21
CA GLU A 257 20.20 -3.39 14.33
C GLU A 257 20.32 -2.57 15.62
N LEU A 258 19.21 -2.51 16.35
CA LEU A 258 19.14 -1.83 17.64
C LEU A 258 19.50 -2.83 18.73
N SER A 259 20.40 -2.45 19.63
CA SER A 259 20.62 -3.19 20.86
C SER A 259 19.39 -3.10 21.77
N GLU A 260 19.30 -3.96 22.79
CA GLU A 260 18.21 -3.87 23.77
C GLU A 260 18.14 -2.50 24.46
N GLN A 261 19.28 -1.81 24.64
CA GLN A 261 19.31 -0.47 25.21
C GLN A 261 18.75 0.60 24.25
N ASP A 262 18.91 0.42 22.94
CA ASP A 262 18.43 1.38 21.93
C ASP A 262 16.90 1.31 21.72
N LYS A 263 16.25 0.25 22.22
CA LYS A 263 14.80 0.03 22.08
C LYS A 263 13.97 0.75 23.16
N TYR A 264 14.60 1.23 24.22
CA TYR A 264 13.99 1.95 25.36
C TYR A 264 14.42 3.42 25.37
#